data_AF-A0AAV7RPZ6-F1
#
_entry.id   AF-A0AAV7RPZ6-F1
#
_cell.length_a   1.000
_cell.length_b   1.000
_cell.length_c   1.000
_cell.angle_alpha   90.00
_cell.angle_beta   90.00
_cell.angle_gamma   90.00
#
_symmetry.space_group_name_H-M   'P 1'
#
loop_
_entity.id
_entity.type
_entity.pdbx_description
1 polymer ?
#
loop_
_entity_poly.entity_id
_entity_poly.type
_entity_poly.pdbx_seq_one_letter_code
_entity_poly.pdbx_strand_id
1 'polypeptide(L)'
;VMAHSSGVLELHMNKRDFKMDPGQYVFLQCPSISQLEWHPFTLTSAPEEEYFSVHVRVVGDWTEALWKACGAEEKVLQEPWKMPRLAVDGPFGSATTGVFHYDVSVCIAAGIGVTPFASVLKSIWYRFCSPTTEQKLEKVYFYWICRDTCYFEWFIDLLLSLESQMAERGNTNFLSYHLFLTGWDETQ
;
A
#
# COMPACT_ATOMS: atom_id res chain seq x y z
N VAL A 1 -13.58 4.77 2.20
CA VAL A 1 -13.25 3.42 2.69
C VAL A 1 -13.60 2.44 1.59
N MET A 2 -12.67 1.57 1.22
CA MET A 2 -12.95 0.45 0.31
C MET A 2 -12.70 -0.85 1.08
N ALA A 3 -13.72 -1.70 1.16
CA ALA A 3 -13.62 -3.00 1.79
C ALA A 3 -13.33 -4.03 0.71
N HIS A 4 -12.15 -4.65 0.78
CA HIS A 4 -11.77 -5.72 -0.13
C HIS A 4 -12.39 -7.04 0.34
N SER A 5 -12.80 -7.89 -0.61
CA SER A 5 -13.44 -9.20 -0.37
C SER A 5 -12.62 -10.13 0.53
N SER A 6 -11.33 -9.86 0.65
CA SER A 6 -10.36 -10.65 1.38
C SER A 6 -10.09 -10.18 2.81
N GLY A 7 -10.94 -9.33 3.39
CA GLY A 7 -10.75 -8.88 4.79
C GLY A 7 -9.60 -7.89 4.95
N VAL A 8 -9.36 -7.08 3.91
CA VAL A 8 -8.49 -5.91 3.97
C VAL A 8 -9.34 -4.65 3.83
N LEU A 9 -9.16 -3.75 4.78
CA LEU A 9 -9.79 -2.43 4.79
C LEU A 9 -8.83 -1.40 4.20
N GLU A 10 -9.25 -0.73 3.15
CA GLU A 10 -8.52 0.39 2.58
C GLU A 10 -9.13 1.71 3.06
N LEU A 11 -8.29 2.49 3.75
CA LEU A 11 -8.67 3.79 4.32
C LEU A 11 -8.02 4.89 3.50
N HIS A 12 -8.84 5.81 2.98
CA HIS A 12 -8.37 7.03 2.30
C HIS A 12 -8.60 8.22 3.22
N MET A 13 -7.55 8.99 3.46
CA MET A 13 -7.56 10.16 4.34
C MET A 13 -7.06 11.38 3.58
N ASN A 14 -7.64 12.54 3.89
CA ASN A 14 -7.30 13.78 3.21
C ASN A 14 -5.92 14.27 3.66
N LYS A 15 -5.07 14.62 2.68
CA LYS A 15 -3.69 15.03 2.88
C LYS A 15 -3.57 16.56 3.03
N ARG A 16 -4.21 17.15 4.05
CA ARG A 16 -4.06 18.59 4.35
C ARG A 16 -2.71 18.83 5.03
N ASP A 17 -1.76 19.40 4.29
CA ASP A 17 -0.38 19.70 4.74
C ASP A 17 0.45 18.49 5.20
N PHE A 18 -0.05 17.27 5.01
CA PHE A 18 0.65 16.03 5.33
C PHE A 18 1.61 15.66 4.21
N LYS A 19 2.92 15.65 4.50
CA LYS A 19 3.97 15.23 3.56
C LYS A 19 4.50 13.89 3.98
N MET A 20 4.64 12.97 3.03
CA MET A 20 5.17 11.63 3.23
C MET A 20 6.12 11.26 2.11
N ASP A 21 7.06 10.36 2.39
CA ASP A 21 7.92 9.70 1.42
C ASP A 21 7.44 8.26 1.17
N PRO A 22 7.79 7.66 0.02
CA PRO A 22 7.32 6.33 -0.31
C PRO A 22 7.80 5.27 0.68
N GLY A 23 6.87 4.40 1.11
CA GLY A 23 7.16 3.31 2.05
C GLY A 23 7.23 3.72 3.51
N GLN A 24 7.03 4.99 3.86
CA GLN A 24 6.85 5.44 5.24
C GLN A 24 5.57 4.87 5.86
N TYR A 25 5.46 4.94 7.18
CA TYR A 25 4.29 4.48 7.93
C TYR A 25 3.79 5.54 8.91
N VAL A 26 2.57 5.37 9.39
CA VAL A 26 1.93 6.22 10.41
C VAL A 26 1.39 5.36 11.54
N PHE A 27 1.18 5.96 12.71
CA PHE A 27 0.33 5.37 13.74
C PHE A 27 -1.08 5.92 13.61
N LEU A 28 -2.05 5.02 13.66
CA LEU A 28 -3.47 5.36 13.68
C LEU A 28 -4.06 5.08 15.06
N GLN A 29 -4.82 6.05 15.55
CA GLN A 29 -5.68 5.89 16.72
C GLN A 29 -7.12 6.16 16.32
N CYS A 30 -8.04 5.35 16.86
CA CYS A 30 -9.47 5.50 16.68
C CYS A 30 -10.14 5.65 18.05
N PRO A 31 -10.42 6.88 18.53
CA PRO A 31 -10.95 7.12 19.87
C PRO A 31 -12.30 6.45 20.17
N SER A 32 -13.09 6.11 19.15
CA SER A 32 -14.34 5.35 19.30
C SER A 32 -14.12 3.86 19.58
N ILE A 33 -12.90 3.34 19.34
CA ILE A 33 -12.50 1.96 19.61
C ILE A 33 -11.66 1.91 20.88
N SER A 34 -10.59 2.72 20.93
CA SER A 34 -9.70 2.85 22.08
C SER A 34 -9.11 4.25 22.15
N GLN A 35 -9.13 4.85 23.34
CA GLN A 35 -8.62 6.21 23.56
C GLN A 35 -7.10 6.28 23.71
N LEU A 36 -6.43 5.14 23.88
CA LEU A 36 -5.00 5.08 24.22
C LEU A 36 -4.18 4.26 23.22
N GLU A 37 -4.81 3.36 22.46
CA GLU A 37 -4.08 2.51 21.53
C GLU A 37 -3.75 3.22 20.22
N TRP A 38 -2.52 3.02 19.77
CA TRP A 38 -1.98 3.48 18.51
C TRP A 38 -1.40 2.28 17.77
N HIS A 39 -1.83 2.09 16.52
CA HIS A 39 -1.43 0.93 15.71
C HIS A 39 -0.68 1.38 14.46
N PRO A 40 0.48 0.80 14.14
CA PRO A 40 1.29 1.22 13.00
C PRO A 40 0.77 0.64 11.68
N PHE A 41 0.68 1.48 10.65
CA PHE A 41 0.30 1.08 9.30
C PHE A 41 1.15 1.78 8.24
N THR A 42 1.65 1.00 7.30
CA THR A 42 2.40 1.51 6.16
C THR A 42 1.49 2.30 5.22
N LEU A 43 1.97 3.45 4.76
CA LEU A 43 1.31 4.25 3.75
C LEU A 43 1.44 3.53 2.41
N THR A 44 0.30 3.21 1.79
CA THR A 44 0.24 2.48 0.50
C THR A 44 0.05 3.41 -0.70
N SER A 45 -0.41 4.63 -0.45
CA SER A 45 -0.49 5.72 -1.41
C SER A 45 0.88 6.30 -1.75
N ALA A 46 1.02 6.90 -2.93
CA ALA A 46 2.23 7.61 -3.33
C ALA A 46 2.23 9.07 -2.84
N PRO A 47 3.40 9.68 -2.56
CA PRO A 47 3.52 11.11 -2.23
C PRO A 47 2.91 12.06 -3.26
N GLU A 48 2.73 11.61 -4.49
CA GLU A 48 2.17 12.39 -5.59
C GLU A 48 0.62 12.38 -5.61
N GLU A 49 -0.02 11.48 -4.86
CA GLU A 49 -1.47 11.42 -4.73
C GLU A 49 -2.01 12.51 -3.78
N GLU A 50 -3.25 12.99 -4.03
CA GLU A 50 -3.94 14.03 -3.26
C GLU A 50 -4.45 13.57 -1.88
N TYR A 51 -4.43 12.26 -1.66
CA TYR A 51 -4.81 11.61 -0.41
C TYR A 51 -3.63 10.76 0.09
N PHE A 52 -3.73 10.32 1.33
CA PHE A 52 -2.91 9.21 1.80
C PHE A 52 -3.79 8.03 2.19
N SER A 53 -3.28 6.83 1.97
CA SER A 53 -4.01 5.60 2.25
C SER A 53 -3.20 4.57 3.00
N VAL A 54 -3.90 3.73 3.75
CA VAL A 54 -3.38 2.54 4.40
C VAL A 54 -4.25 1.33 4.06
N HIS A 55 -3.62 0.16 4.01
CA HIS A 55 -4.31 -1.13 3.90
C HIS A 55 -4.20 -1.89 5.21
N VAL A 56 -5.34 -2.09 5.88
CA VAL A 56 -5.43 -2.72 7.19
C VAL A 56 -6.01 -4.12 7.01
N ARG A 57 -5.19 -5.15 7.23
CA ARG A 57 -5.66 -6.54 7.28
C ARG A 57 -6.37 -6.79 8.61
N VAL A 58 -7.56 -7.37 8.58
CA VAL A 58 -8.32 -7.71 9.79
C VAL A 58 -7.78 -9.00 10.38
N VAL A 59 -7.02 -8.91 11.47
CA VAL A 59 -6.37 -10.07 12.13
C VAL A 59 -6.43 -10.04 13.66
N GLY A 60 -6.83 -8.93 14.26
CA GLY A 60 -6.93 -8.75 15.70
C GLY A 60 -8.15 -7.93 16.12
N ASP A 61 -8.37 -7.88 17.42
CA ASP A 61 -9.48 -7.19 18.08
C ASP A 61 -9.66 -5.74 17.63
N TRP A 62 -8.58 -4.95 17.64
CA TRP A 62 -8.64 -3.55 17.23
C TRP A 62 -8.97 -3.40 15.74
N THR A 63 -8.37 -4.22 14.88
CA THR A 63 -8.63 -4.18 13.43
C THR A 63 -10.04 -4.65 13.08
N GLU A 64 -10.60 -5.60 13.83
CA GLU A 64 -11.98 -6.07 13.66
C GLU A 64 -12.98 -5.02 14.13
N ALA A 65 -12.71 -4.36 15.26
CA ALA A 65 -13.50 -3.23 15.72
C ALA A 65 -13.47 -2.08 14.70
N LEU A 66 -12.32 -1.82 14.06
CA LEU A 66 -12.20 -0.81 13.01
C LEU A 66 -13.00 -1.18 11.76
N TRP A 67 -12.94 -2.43 11.33
CA TRP A 67 -13.75 -2.95 10.23
C TRP A 67 -15.24 -2.70 10.45
N LYS A 68 -15.74 -3.06 11.65
CA LYS A 68 -17.12 -2.83 12.08
C LYS A 68 -17.48 -1.34 12.14
N ALA A 69 -16.63 -0.54 12.78
CA ALA A 69 -16.84 0.90 12.91
C ALA A 69 -16.90 1.64 11.56
N CYS A 70 -16.17 1.16 10.55
CA CYS A 70 -16.22 1.68 9.19
C CYS A 70 -17.41 1.17 8.35
N GLY A 71 -18.28 0.30 8.91
CA GLY A 71 -19.43 -0.24 8.20
C GLY A 71 -19.09 -1.24 7.09
N ALA A 72 -17.90 -1.83 7.14
CA ALA A 72 -17.39 -2.68 6.06
C ALA A 72 -18.13 -4.03 5.93
N GLU A 73 -18.89 -4.45 6.95
CA GLU A 73 -19.74 -5.65 6.91
C GLU A 73 -20.97 -5.49 6.00
N GLU A 74 -21.55 -4.30 5.94
CA GLU A 74 -22.81 -4.07 5.23
C GLU A 74 -22.60 -3.81 3.72
N LYS A 75 -21.34 -3.72 3.26
CA LYS A 75 -20.95 -3.29 1.88
C LYS A 75 -21.61 -1.98 1.42
N VAL A 76 -22.17 -1.19 2.34
CA VAL A 76 -22.73 0.12 2.05
C VAL A 76 -21.62 1.15 2.14
N LEU A 77 -21.44 1.95 1.09
CA LEU A 77 -20.57 3.13 1.14
C LEU A 77 -21.14 4.09 2.18
N GLN A 78 -20.51 4.14 3.35
CA GLN A 78 -20.90 5.10 4.37
C GLN A 78 -20.44 6.50 3.97
N GLU A 79 -21.33 7.45 4.19
CA GLU A 79 -21.02 8.87 4.02
C GLU A 79 -19.82 9.28 4.89
N PRO A 80 -18.92 10.15 4.41
CA PRO A 80 -17.68 10.44 5.12
C PRO A 80 -17.85 10.93 6.56
N TRP A 81 -18.94 11.63 6.86
CA TRP A 81 -19.24 12.14 8.21
C TRP A 81 -19.76 11.08 9.19
N LYS A 82 -20.13 9.89 8.70
CA LYS A 82 -20.51 8.73 9.54
C LYS A 82 -19.30 7.86 9.90
N MET A 83 -18.19 8.03 9.19
CA MET A 83 -16.97 7.27 9.44
C MET A 83 -16.33 7.68 10.79
N PRO A 84 -15.65 6.75 11.48
CA PRO A 84 -14.97 7.07 12.72
C PRO A 84 -13.86 8.09 12.47
N ARG A 85 -13.67 8.98 13.44
CA ARG A 85 -12.55 9.93 13.41
C ARG A 85 -11.27 9.19 13.76
N LEU A 86 -10.26 9.32 12.90
CA LEU A 86 -8.93 8.78 13.14
C LEU A 86 -7.96 9.92 13.47
N ALA A 87 -7.18 9.72 14.54
CA ALA A 87 -5.99 10.52 14.80
C ALA A 87 -4.79 9.84 14.13
N VAL A 88 -3.91 10.64 13.56
CA VAL A 88 -2.75 10.18 12.79
C VAL A 88 -1.50 10.79 13.39
N ASP A 89 -0.52 9.96 13.69
CA ASP A 89 0.82 10.37 14.10
C ASP A 89 1.85 9.89 13.06
N GLY A 90 2.78 10.77 12.70
CA GLY A 90 3.77 10.55 11.65
C GLY A 90 3.83 11.63 10.56
N PRO A 91 4.44 11.33 9.40
CA PRO A 91 4.96 10.01 9.02
C PRO A 91 6.27 9.64 9.71
N PHE A 92 6.54 8.34 9.77
CA PHE A 92 7.78 7.77 10.28
C PHE A 92 8.61 7.17 9.14
N GLY A 93 9.93 7.39 9.21
CA GLY A 93 10.88 6.98 8.18
C GLY A 93 10.90 5.47 7.93
N SER A 94 11.19 5.10 6.68
CA SER A 94 11.36 3.72 6.27
C SER A 94 12.60 3.56 5.40
N ALA A 95 13.27 2.42 5.54
CA ALA A 95 14.45 2.07 4.74
C ALA A 95 14.13 1.89 3.25
N THR A 96 12.86 1.70 2.88
CA THR A 96 12.44 1.47 1.48
C THR A 96 12.64 2.69 0.58
N THR A 97 12.78 3.89 1.16
CA THR A 97 13.13 5.11 0.40
C THR A 97 14.50 4.99 -0.30
N GLY A 98 15.37 4.09 0.16
CA GLY A 98 16.66 3.80 -0.45
C GLY A 98 16.60 3.27 -1.88
N VAL A 99 15.45 2.76 -2.33
CA VAL A 99 15.24 2.20 -3.68
C VAL A 99 15.61 3.19 -4.78
N PHE A 100 15.43 4.48 -4.54
CA PHE A 100 15.70 5.54 -5.53
C PHE A 100 17.18 5.97 -5.61
N HIS A 101 18.04 5.49 -4.70
CA HIS A 101 19.45 5.91 -4.64
C HIS A 101 20.40 5.05 -5.48
N TYR A 102 19.91 3.97 -6.08
CA TYR A 102 20.70 2.99 -6.82
C TYR A 102 20.17 2.84 -8.25
N ASP A 103 21.06 2.49 -9.18
CA ASP A 103 20.69 2.28 -10.59
C ASP A 103 19.85 1.00 -10.75
N VAL A 104 20.16 -0.01 -9.92
CA VAL A 104 19.43 -1.28 -9.87
C VAL A 104 19.01 -1.56 -8.43
N SER A 105 17.72 -1.81 -8.21
CA SER A 105 17.17 -2.14 -6.90
C SER A 105 16.46 -3.49 -6.92
N VAL A 106 16.78 -4.34 -5.92
CA VAL A 106 16.09 -5.62 -5.68
C VAL A 106 15.18 -5.47 -4.46
N CYS A 107 13.88 -5.56 -4.69
CA CYS A 107 12.82 -5.39 -3.72
C CYS A 107 12.23 -6.75 -3.38
N ILE A 108 12.29 -7.17 -2.12
CA ILE A 108 11.76 -8.46 -1.66
C ILE A 108 10.71 -8.21 -0.59
N ALA A 109 9.50 -8.75 -0.81
CA ALA A 109 8.37 -8.64 0.09
C ALA A 109 7.83 -10.02 0.45
N ALA A 110 7.34 -10.17 1.69
CA ALA A 110 6.65 -11.36 2.14
C ALA A 110 5.30 -11.02 2.79
N GLY A 111 4.21 -11.68 2.36
CA GLY A 111 2.86 -11.46 2.89
C GLY A 111 2.44 -9.98 2.86
N ILE A 112 1.91 -9.48 3.99
CA ILE A 112 1.52 -8.06 4.20
C ILE A 112 2.70 -7.08 4.09
N GLY A 113 3.93 -7.57 4.19
CA GLY A 113 5.16 -6.78 3.99
C GLY A 113 5.32 -6.22 2.58
N VAL A 114 4.37 -6.49 1.68
CA VAL A 114 4.26 -5.86 0.36
C VAL A 114 3.78 -4.41 0.40
N THR A 115 3.06 -4.02 1.44
CA THR A 115 2.47 -2.68 1.59
C THR A 115 3.42 -1.49 1.37
N PRO A 116 4.67 -1.45 1.89
CA PRO A 116 5.59 -0.35 1.59
C PRO A 116 5.92 -0.26 0.09
N PHE A 117 5.98 -1.40 -0.60
CA PHE A 117 6.30 -1.42 -2.01
C PHE A 117 5.15 -0.92 -2.89
N ALA A 118 3.90 -0.91 -2.42
CA ALA A 118 2.80 -0.28 -3.16
C ALA A 118 3.06 1.21 -3.36
N SER A 119 3.44 1.90 -2.28
CA SER A 119 3.78 3.32 -2.33
C SER A 119 5.04 3.57 -3.17
N VAL A 120 6.07 2.74 -3.02
CA VAL A 120 7.32 2.85 -3.79
C VAL A 120 7.06 2.66 -5.29
N LEU A 121 6.35 1.60 -5.70
CA LEU A 121 6.08 1.30 -7.10
C LEU A 121 5.20 2.36 -7.76
N LYS A 122 4.20 2.89 -7.05
CA LYS A 122 3.43 4.04 -7.54
C LYS A 122 4.30 5.30 -7.71
N SER A 123 5.14 5.63 -6.72
CA SER A 123 6.02 6.81 -6.83
C SER A 123 7.05 6.66 -7.94
N ILE A 124 7.58 5.45 -8.17
CA ILE A 124 8.41 5.13 -9.35
C ILE A 124 7.68 5.54 -10.63
N TRP A 125 6.41 5.14 -10.78
CA TRP A 125 5.60 5.48 -11.95
C TRP A 125 5.37 6.99 -12.11
N TYR A 126 5.01 7.69 -11.02
CA TYR A 126 4.81 9.14 -11.07
C TYR A 126 6.08 9.90 -11.44
N ARG A 127 7.23 9.49 -10.90
CA ARG A 127 8.53 10.06 -11.25
C ARG A 127 8.90 9.75 -12.70
N PHE A 128 8.58 8.55 -13.19
CA PHE A 128 8.82 8.18 -14.60
C PHE A 128 7.96 9.00 -15.56
N CYS A 129 6.75 9.37 -15.14
CA CYS A 129 5.88 10.25 -15.91
C CYS A 129 6.29 11.73 -15.89
N SER A 130 7.16 12.12 -14.94
CA SER A 130 7.51 13.51 -14.70
C SER A 130 8.83 13.89 -15.40
N PRO A 131 8.81 14.75 -16.44
CA PRO A 131 9.99 15.07 -17.26
C PRO A 131 11.09 15.86 -16.53
N THR A 132 10.83 16.31 -15.30
CA THR A 132 11.71 17.17 -14.51
C THR A 132 12.53 16.42 -13.45
N THR A 133 12.31 15.13 -13.25
CA THR A 133 12.98 14.37 -12.20
C THR A 133 14.14 13.58 -12.78
N GLU A 134 15.37 13.90 -12.37
CA GLU A 134 16.54 13.07 -12.70
C GLU A 134 16.38 11.71 -11.99
N GLN A 135 16.12 10.66 -12.78
CA GLN A 135 15.94 9.31 -12.27
C GLN A 135 17.26 8.56 -12.38
N LYS A 136 17.86 8.26 -11.22
CA LYS A 136 19.01 7.36 -11.14
C LYS A 136 18.62 5.89 -11.33
N LEU A 137 17.43 5.51 -10.86
CA LEU A 137 16.94 4.14 -10.91
C LEU A 137 16.60 3.74 -12.36
N GLU A 138 17.29 2.73 -12.87
CA GLU A 138 17.15 2.21 -14.24
C GLU A 138 16.41 0.86 -14.27
N LYS A 139 16.53 0.06 -13.21
CA LYS A 139 15.96 -1.29 -13.14
C LYS A 139 15.47 -1.67 -11.75
N VAL A 140 14.28 -2.26 -11.69
CA VAL A 140 13.72 -2.82 -10.46
C VAL A 140 13.41 -4.29 -10.65
N TYR A 141 13.94 -5.11 -9.74
CA TYR A 141 13.51 -6.49 -9.56
C TYR A 141 12.61 -6.58 -8.33
N PHE A 142 11.40 -7.08 -8.48
CA PHE A 142 10.43 -7.16 -7.41
C PHE A 142 10.05 -8.62 -7.16
N TYR A 143 10.32 -9.13 -5.96
CA TYR A 143 10.01 -10.49 -5.55
C TYR A 143 8.96 -10.45 -4.46
N TRP A 144 7.80 -11.03 -4.70
CA TRP A 144 6.76 -11.14 -3.69
C TRP A 144 6.44 -12.59 -3.38
N ILE A 145 6.66 -12.94 -2.12
CA ILE A 145 6.48 -14.29 -1.59
C ILE A 145 5.23 -14.26 -0.71
N CYS A 146 4.21 -15.03 -1.06
CA CYS A 146 2.99 -15.09 -0.28
C CYS A 146 2.50 -16.54 -0.14
N ARG A 147 1.83 -16.85 0.97
CA ARG A 147 1.14 -18.14 1.13
C ARG A 147 -0.25 -18.12 0.49
N ASP A 148 -0.91 -16.97 0.54
CA ASP A 148 -2.25 -16.76 0.03
C ASP A 148 -2.35 -15.35 -0.57
N THR A 149 -2.67 -15.26 -1.85
CA THR A 149 -2.76 -14.00 -2.60
C THR A 149 -4.10 -13.29 -2.43
N CYS A 150 -5.13 -13.95 -1.90
CA CYS A 150 -6.49 -13.41 -1.81
C CYS A 150 -6.53 -12.04 -1.10
N TYR A 151 -5.74 -11.87 -0.03
CA TYR A 151 -5.63 -10.62 0.75
C TYR A 151 -5.09 -9.41 -0.03
N PHE A 152 -4.48 -9.62 -1.19
CA PHE A 152 -3.72 -8.59 -1.90
C PHE A 152 -3.95 -8.62 -3.41
N GLU A 153 -5.13 -9.05 -3.85
CA GLU A 153 -5.55 -8.97 -5.26
C GLU A 153 -5.37 -7.55 -5.82
N TRP A 154 -5.71 -6.53 -5.02
CA TRP A 154 -5.50 -5.12 -5.36
C TRP A 154 -4.04 -4.78 -5.72
N PHE A 155 -3.08 -5.50 -5.13
CA PHE A 155 -1.67 -5.29 -5.40
C PHE A 155 -1.23 -5.95 -6.70
N ILE A 156 -1.86 -7.07 -7.07
CA ILE A 156 -1.67 -7.70 -8.39
C ILE A 156 -2.17 -6.75 -9.47
N ASP A 157 -3.35 -6.14 -9.27
CA ASP A 157 -3.89 -5.14 -10.19
C ASP A 157 -2.95 -3.94 -10.36
N LEU A 158 -2.31 -3.49 -9.26
CA LEU A 158 -1.29 -2.45 -9.30
C LEU A 158 -0.10 -2.87 -10.17
N LEU A 159 0.45 -4.08 -9.98
CA LEU A 159 1.58 -4.58 -10.76
C LEU A 159 1.24 -4.67 -12.25
N LEU A 160 0.07 -5.21 -12.60
CA LEU A 160 -0.41 -5.32 -13.98
C LEU A 160 -0.61 -3.95 -14.61
N SER A 161 -1.21 -3.00 -13.87
CA SER A 161 -1.40 -1.63 -14.34
C SER A 161 -0.06 -0.95 -14.62
N LEU A 162 0.91 -1.11 -13.74
CA LEU A 162 2.25 -0.55 -13.90
C LEU A 162 3.00 -1.16 -15.10
N GLU A 163 2.92 -2.48 -15.29
CA GLU A 163 3.54 -3.16 -16.42
C GLU A 163 2.98 -2.67 -17.76
N SER A 164 1.65 -2.59 -17.89
CA SER A 164 0.98 -2.08 -19.10
C SER A 164 1.41 -0.63 -19.40
N GLN A 165 1.39 0.21 -18.36
CA GLN A 165 1.74 1.63 -18.45
C GLN A 165 3.21 1.87 -18.84
N MET A 166 4.13 1.05 -18.32
CA MET A 166 5.55 1.11 -18.69
C MET A 166 5.79 0.58 -20.12
N ALA A 167 5.04 -0.44 -20.54
CA ALA A 167 5.10 -0.99 -21.89
C ALA A 167 4.66 0.03 -22.95
N GLU A 168 3.58 0.78 -22.69
CA GLU A 168 3.09 1.85 -23.59
C GLU A 168 4.13 2.96 -23.82
N ARG A 169 5.01 3.20 -22.84
CA ARG A 169 6.10 4.18 -22.93
C ARG A 169 7.41 3.59 -23.46
N GLY A 170 7.41 2.34 -23.92
CA GLY A 170 8.57 1.68 -24.49
C GLY A 170 9.62 1.21 -23.48
N ASN A 171 9.28 1.14 -22.19
CA ASN A 171 10.20 0.74 -21.12
C ASN A 171 9.77 -0.58 -20.45
N THR A 172 9.51 -1.60 -21.27
CA THR A 172 9.09 -2.94 -20.82
C THR A 172 10.09 -3.62 -19.89
N ASN A 173 11.36 -3.23 -19.96
CA ASN A 173 12.44 -3.82 -19.19
C ASN A 173 12.72 -3.09 -17.88
N PHE A 174 11.93 -2.09 -17.48
CA PHE A 174 12.18 -1.35 -16.23
C PHE A 174 11.85 -2.15 -14.97
N LEU A 175 10.65 -2.73 -14.91
CA LEU A 175 10.16 -3.51 -13.77
C LEU A 175 10.10 -4.99 -14.16
N SER A 176 10.82 -5.83 -13.43
CA SER A 176 10.64 -7.29 -13.51
C SER A 176 10.12 -7.78 -12.17
N TYR A 177 8.91 -8.33 -12.15
CA TYR A 177 8.33 -8.88 -10.94
C TYR A 177 8.18 -10.41 -11.00
N HIS A 178 8.32 -11.05 -9.84
CA HIS A 178 8.22 -12.49 -9.66
C HIS A 178 7.34 -12.79 -8.44
N LEU A 179 6.26 -13.53 -8.68
CA LEU A 179 5.30 -13.92 -7.66
C LEU A 179 5.56 -15.38 -7.24
N PHE A 180 5.79 -15.60 -5.95
CA PHE A 180 6.03 -16.92 -5.38
C PHE A 180 4.89 -17.28 -4.43
N LEU A 181 4.02 -18.19 -4.88
CA LEU A 181 2.97 -18.76 -4.05
C LEU A 181 3.53 -19.98 -3.30
N THR A 182 3.55 -19.90 -1.98
CA THR A 182 4.15 -20.92 -1.09
C THR A 182 3.11 -21.80 -0.39
N GLY A 183 1.82 -21.48 -0.51
CA GLY A 183 0.71 -22.25 0.05
C GLY A 183 0.05 -23.20 -0.94
N TRP A 184 0.72 -23.57 -2.03
CA TRP A 184 0.17 -24.50 -3.02
C TRP A 184 0.06 -25.90 -2.39
N ASP A 185 -1.17 -26.33 -2.07
CA ASP A 185 -1.46 -27.72 -1.70
C ASP A 185 -1.52 -28.55 -2.98
N GLU A 186 -0.72 -29.61 -3.07
CA GLU A 186 -0.71 -30.56 -4.21
C GLU A 186 -2.01 -31.39 -4.33
N THR A 187 -2.98 -31.17 -3.45
CA THR A 187 -4.22 -31.96 -3.34
C THR A 187 -5.49 -31.25 -3.83
N GLN A 188 -5.39 -30.11 -4.53
CA GLN A 188 -6.54 -29.47 -5.22
C GLN A 188 -6.53 -29.70 -6.72
#